data_AF-A0A2S8Q198-F1
#
_entry.id   AF-A0A2S8Q198-F1
#
_cell.length_a   1.000
_cell.length_b   1.000
_cell.length_c   1.000
_cell.angle_alpha   90.00
_cell.angle_beta   90.00
_cell.angle_gamma   90.00
#
_symmetry.space_group_name_H-M   'P 1'
#
loop_
_entity.id
_entity.type
_entity.pdbx_description
1 polymer ?
#
loop_
_entity_poly.entity_id
_entity_poly.type
_entity_poly.pdbx_seq_one_letter_code
_entity_poly.pdbx_strand_id
1 'polypeptide(L)'
;MSLKPQNDFKAFSISNNANVVSQERYEESRSLKNGFPPDNVTTHELNKVLRQSSTISSVVANFIATHSGGDDVLDDGDIAKLTAQLNSALEKKITTEIPSTSLTQKGIVQLTNKTGDSNTLAVTQKLASDINDNANNKLAKDQNGADIPDKNEFVKNLGLTETVQKANYAVPNSRKVNGKALTGDVSLSAGDVGAFPDFRGYVSNNSRFSDIRESGIYGVAVDNPNSVTDFPAYNGYKIYAYGFLSVFKSNDQRIHQTYYSHIGDIATRQTWYGPEQYKPWTTQYSTANCIADANGFLKRASPIVEIHPSGEFTTNEESEGAEVTKEGVGIYHISNVCGYNLDMAWGVHGGISVPKDNNNLELIFVDDRVQSDGSVIIETFHRQHTHLPTRFQNWRLKHIDENGERVFYKDSEPCDIPEHCRLDVRVQMPQDSIWNQKQQALIQDHQQ
;
A
#
# COMPACT_ATOMS: atom_id res chain seq x y z
N MET A 1 -93.32 27.75 43.12
CA MET A 1 -93.37 26.91 44.34
C MET A 1 -93.76 25.51 43.90
N SER A 2 -92.81 24.58 43.81
CA SER A 2 -93.16 23.17 43.63
C SER A 2 -93.67 22.66 44.98
N LEU A 3 -94.92 22.22 45.03
CA LEU A 3 -95.50 21.57 46.20
C LEU A 3 -94.62 20.34 46.50
N LYS A 4 -94.06 20.29 47.72
CA LYS A 4 -93.27 19.14 48.14
C LYS A 4 -94.23 17.93 48.17
N PRO A 5 -93.92 16.83 47.47
CA PRO A 5 -94.82 15.68 47.41
C PRO A 5 -95.14 15.15 48.80
N GLN A 6 -96.40 14.80 49.01
CA GLN A 6 -96.96 14.37 50.27
C GLN A 6 -96.67 12.89 50.51
N ASN A 7 -96.27 12.54 51.74
CA ASN A 7 -96.10 11.15 52.19
C ASN A 7 -97.12 10.87 53.29
N ASP A 8 -98.09 10.01 53.05
CA ASP A 8 -99.15 9.67 54.02
C ASP A 8 -98.75 8.58 55.01
N PHE A 9 -97.70 7.80 54.73
CA PHE A 9 -97.15 6.83 55.68
C PHE A 9 -96.40 7.56 56.79
N LYS A 10 -97.05 7.75 57.94
CA LYS A 10 -96.50 8.49 59.08
C LYS A 10 -95.81 7.57 60.08
N ALA A 11 -94.70 8.03 60.64
CA ALA A 11 -94.06 7.37 61.76
C ALA A 11 -94.91 7.53 63.04
N PHE A 12 -95.26 6.41 63.67
CA PHE A 12 -96.10 6.36 64.86
C PHE A 12 -95.29 6.66 66.12
N SER A 13 -95.86 7.48 67.00
CA SER A 13 -95.37 7.67 68.37
C SER A 13 -93.91 8.16 68.44
N ILE A 14 -93.45 9.09 67.61
CA ILE A 14 -92.01 9.47 67.53
C ILE A 14 -91.53 10.54 68.54
N SER A 15 -92.39 10.99 69.46
CA SER A 15 -92.01 12.03 70.43
C SER A 15 -91.05 11.54 71.52
N ASN A 16 -90.28 12.47 72.10
CA ASN A 16 -89.30 12.17 73.16
C ASN A 16 -89.92 11.48 74.39
N ASN A 17 -91.22 11.69 74.65
CA ASN A 17 -91.95 11.13 75.78
C ASN A 17 -93.06 10.15 75.34
N ALA A 18 -92.94 9.54 74.17
CA ALA A 18 -94.01 8.67 73.68
C ALA A 18 -94.13 7.40 74.51
N ASN A 19 -95.36 6.87 74.56
CA ASN A 19 -95.75 5.69 75.34
C ASN A 19 -95.18 4.40 74.74
N VAL A 20 -93.86 4.22 74.79
CA VAL A 20 -93.10 3.16 74.11
C VAL A 20 -92.02 2.64 75.05
N VAL A 21 -91.80 1.33 75.09
CA VAL A 21 -90.71 0.74 75.89
C VAL A 21 -89.32 1.12 75.33
N SER A 22 -88.29 1.21 76.18
CA SER A 22 -86.92 1.45 75.74
C SER A 22 -86.42 0.35 74.80
N GLN A 23 -85.41 0.65 73.98
CA GLN A 23 -84.83 -0.35 73.06
C GLN A 23 -84.28 -1.56 73.83
N GLU A 24 -83.51 -1.32 74.89
CA GLU A 24 -82.91 -2.36 75.74
C GLU A 24 -83.97 -3.31 76.30
N ARG A 25 -85.03 -2.78 76.92
CA ARG A 25 -86.12 -3.60 77.49
C ARG A 25 -86.92 -4.37 76.43
N TYR A 26 -87.03 -3.82 75.22
CA TYR A 26 -87.71 -4.52 74.11
C TYR A 26 -86.89 -5.70 73.60
N GLU A 27 -85.57 -5.55 73.50
CA GLU A 27 -84.64 -6.61 73.10
C GLU A 27 -84.60 -7.77 74.10
N GLU A 28 -84.84 -7.47 75.38
CA GLU A 28 -84.98 -8.46 76.45
C GLU A 28 -86.35 -9.16 76.48
N SER A 29 -87.37 -8.60 75.83
CA SER A 29 -88.73 -9.16 75.84
C SER A 29 -88.80 -10.48 75.08
N ARG A 30 -89.36 -11.52 75.70
CA ARG A 30 -89.61 -12.81 75.02
C ARG A 30 -90.57 -12.66 73.83
N SER A 31 -91.45 -11.64 73.86
CA SER A 31 -92.39 -11.37 72.78
C SER A 31 -91.72 -10.90 71.49
N LEU A 32 -90.49 -10.37 71.54
CA LEU A 32 -89.73 -10.06 70.33
C LEU A 32 -89.41 -11.32 69.52
N LYS A 33 -89.14 -12.45 70.19
CA LYS A 33 -88.81 -13.73 69.52
C LYS A 33 -90.04 -14.59 69.25
N ASN A 34 -90.97 -14.64 70.20
CA ASN A 34 -92.07 -15.61 70.20
C ASN A 34 -93.42 -15.01 69.79
N GLY A 35 -93.49 -13.70 69.57
CA GLY A 35 -94.75 -12.97 69.36
C GLY A 35 -95.46 -12.60 70.66
N PHE A 36 -96.54 -11.82 70.54
CA PHE A 36 -97.37 -11.43 71.67
C PHE A 36 -98.17 -12.63 72.22
N PRO A 37 -98.32 -12.77 73.56
CA PRO A 37 -99.18 -13.79 74.14
C PRO A 37 -100.67 -13.53 73.79
N PRO A 38 -101.53 -14.57 73.80
CA PRO A 38 -102.96 -14.43 73.47
C PRO A 38 -103.70 -13.42 74.36
N ASP A 39 -103.31 -13.35 75.64
CA ASP A 39 -103.86 -12.44 76.64
C ASP A 39 -102.71 -11.61 77.27
N ASN A 40 -102.97 -10.34 77.59
CA ASN A 40 -102.05 -9.39 78.25
C ASN A 40 -100.85 -8.85 77.42
N VAL A 41 -101.13 -8.06 76.38
CA VAL A 41 -100.10 -7.21 75.73
C VAL A 41 -100.05 -5.84 76.39
N THR A 42 -98.87 -5.39 76.82
CA THR A 42 -98.72 -4.02 77.31
C THR A 42 -98.76 -3.03 76.14
N THR A 43 -99.43 -1.89 76.34
CA THR A 43 -99.49 -0.83 75.31
C THR A 43 -98.10 -0.29 74.97
N HIS A 44 -97.17 -0.28 75.94
CA HIS A 44 -95.78 0.13 75.74
C HIS A 44 -95.01 -0.77 74.76
N GLU A 45 -95.21 -2.09 74.83
CA GLU A 45 -94.58 -3.07 73.92
C GLU A 45 -95.27 -3.08 72.55
N LEU A 46 -96.60 -3.01 72.51
CA LEU A 46 -97.35 -2.89 71.26
C LEU A 46 -96.92 -1.62 70.48
N ASN A 47 -96.84 -0.48 71.17
CA ASN A 47 -96.43 0.77 70.57
C ASN A 47 -94.97 0.74 70.08
N LYS A 48 -94.11 -0.11 70.64
CA LYS A 48 -92.72 -0.27 70.17
C LYS A 48 -92.66 -0.96 68.81
N VAL A 49 -93.41 -2.05 68.65
CA VAL A 49 -93.56 -2.75 67.36
C VAL A 49 -94.12 -1.78 66.32
N LEU A 50 -95.23 -1.11 66.65
CA LEU A 50 -95.88 -0.15 65.75
C LEU A 50 -94.96 1.02 65.40
N ARG A 51 -94.18 1.55 66.36
CA ARG A 51 -93.20 2.62 66.10
C ARG A 51 -92.11 2.13 65.14
N GLN A 52 -91.51 0.97 65.37
CA GLN A 52 -90.42 0.46 64.51
C GLN A 52 -90.91 0.22 63.07
N SER A 53 -92.07 -0.43 62.90
CA SER A 53 -92.61 -0.69 61.56
C SER A 53 -92.98 0.59 60.82
N SER A 54 -93.79 1.46 61.45
CA SER A 54 -94.23 2.72 60.83
C SER A 54 -93.10 3.70 60.54
N THR A 55 -92.02 3.69 61.34
CA THR A 55 -90.84 4.52 61.08
C THR A 55 -90.15 4.10 59.79
N ILE A 56 -89.93 2.80 59.57
CA ILE A 56 -89.33 2.31 58.32
C ILE A 56 -90.26 2.56 57.13
N SER A 57 -91.56 2.31 57.28
CA SER A 57 -92.55 2.63 56.24
C SER A 57 -92.51 4.12 55.85
N SER A 58 -92.44 5.02 56.83
CA SER A 58 -92.37 6.46 56.60
C SER A 58 -91.07 6.88 55.90
N VAL A 59 -89.92 6.28 56.27
CA VAL A 59 -88.62 6.54 55.61
C VAL A 59 -88.65 6.10 54.15
N VAL A 60 -89.13 4.89 53.87
CA VAL A 60 -89.24 4.36 52.50
C VAL A 60 -90.20 5.22 51.67
N ALA A 61 -91.39 5.52 52.20
CA ALA A 61 -92.37 6.36 51.51
C ALA A 61 -91.84 7.79 51.27
N ASN A 62 -91.05 8.34 52.20
CA ASN A 62 -90.40 9.64 52.01
C ASN A 62 -89.30 9.58 50.93
N PHE A 63 -88.54 8.48 50.85
CA PHE A 63 -87.59 8.25 49.77
C PHE A 63 -88.31 8.20 48.41
N ILE A 64 -89.42 7.47 48.34
CA ILE A 64 -90.26 7.38 47.15
C ILE A 64 -90.75 8.77 46.74
N ALA A 65 -91.45 9.49 47.63
CA ALA A 65 -91.99 10.82 47.36
C ALA A 65 -90.92 11.80 46.86
N THR A 66 -89.71 11.76 47.46
CA THR A 66 -88.62 12.66 47.12
C THR A 66 -88.04 12.38 45.72
N HIS A 67 -87.97 11.11 45.30
CA HIS A 67 -87.21 10.72 44.12
C HIS A 67 -88.06 10.18 42.95
N SER A 68 -89.34 9.85 43.15
CA SER A 68 -90.25 9.34 42.12
C SER A 68 -90.67 10.40 41.09
N GLY A 69 -90.37 11.68 41.32
CA GLY A 69 -90.63 12.78 40.39
C GLY A 69 -91.80 13.70 40.75
N GLY A 70 -92.20 13.75 42.02
CA GLY A 70 -93.18 14.73 42.51
C GLY A 70 -94.57 14.18 42.79
N ASP A 71 -94.77 12.87 42.71
CA ASP A 71 -96.05 12.23 43.04
C ASP A 71 -96.20 12.01 44.54
N ASP A 72 -97.43 12.17 45.04
CA ASP A 72 -97.79 11.84 46.41
C ASP A 72 -97.76 10.32 46.63
N VAL A 73 -97.34 9.93 47.83
CA VAL A 73 -97.31 8.55 48.31
C VAL A 73 -98.44 8.39 49.33
N LEU A 74 -99.60 7.94 48.85
CA LEU A 74 -100.85 7.86 49.59
C LEU A 74 -100.99 6.52 50.34
N ASP A 75 -101.64 6.53 51.50
CA ASP A 75 -102.00 5.33 52.27
C ASP A 75 -103.44 4.89 51.91
N ASP A 76 -103.64 4.46 50.66
CA ASP A 76 -104.94 4.08 50.09
C ASP A 76 -105.05 2.58 49.77
N GLY A 77 -104.00 1.80 50.04
CA GLY A 77 -103.93 0.37 49.78
C GLY A 77 -103.51 -0.02 48.35
N ASP A 78 -103.14 0.92 47.49
CA ASP A 78 -102.69 0.63 46.12
C ASP A 78 -101.21 0.18 46.06
N ILE A 79 -101.00 -1.12 46.26
CA ILE A 79 -99.66 -1.75 46.25
C ILE A 79 -98.98 -1.64 44.88
N ALA A 80 -99.74 -1.70 43.78
CA ALA A 80 -99.18 -1.66 42.43
C ALA A 80 -98.61 -0.27 42.13
N LYS A 81 -99.34 0.78 42.49
CA LYS A 81 -98.88 2.17 42.39
C LYS A 81 -97.65 2.40 43.27
N LEU A 82 -97.67 1.97 44.53
CA LEU A 82 -96.52 2.12 45.44
C LEU A 82 -95.26 1.42 44.90
N THR A 83 -95.42 0.23 44.30
CA THR A 83 -94.32 -0.53 43.67
C THR A 83 -93.75 0.22 42.46
N ALA A 84 -94.62 0.74 41.59
CA ALA A 84 -94.20 1.52 40.43
C ALA A 84 -93.46 2.81 40.85
N GLN A 85 -93.97 3.50 41.88
CA GLN A 85 -93.34 4.68 42.44
C GLN A 85 -91.96 4.37 43.06
N LEU A 86 -91.81 3.24 43.75
CA LEU A 86 -90.51 2.79 44.29
C LEU A 86 -89.49 2.50 43.18
N ASN A 87 -89.88 1.77 42.14
CA ASN A 87 -89.01 1.51 41.00
C ASN A 87 -88.58 2.80 40.30
N SER A 88 -89.52 3.73 40.08
CA SER A 88 -89.22 5.03 39.49
C SER A 88 -88.26 5.86 40.36
N ALA A 89 -88.46 5.86 41.68
CA ALA A 89 -87.57 6.53 42.62
C ALA A 89 -86.14 5.95 42.57
N LEU A 90 -86.00 4.63 42.50
CA LEU A 90 -84.71 3.96 42.36
C LEU A 90 -84.03 4.29 41.04
N GLU A 91 -84.74 4.18 39.91
CA GLU A 91 -84.22 4.49 38.58
C GLU A 91 -83.75 5.95 38.50
N LYS A 92 -84.58 6.90 38.92
CA LYS A 92 -84.23 8.33 38.91
C LYS A 92 -83.04 8.64 39.80
N LYS A 93 -82.97 8.02 40.99
CA LYS A 93 -81.85 8.19 41.91
C LYS A 93 -80.54 7.70 41.27
N ILE A 94 -80.56 6.52 40.65
CA ILE A 94 -79.42 5.94 39.96
C ILE A 94 -79.00 6.81 38.76
N THR A 95 -79.93 7.24 37.91
CA THR A 95 -79.59 8.06 36.73
C THR A 95 -79.06 9.45 37.08
N THR A 96 -79.55 10.06 38.18
CA THR A 96 -79.09 11.39 38.61
C THR A 96 -77.68 11.34 39.20
N GLU A 97 -77.37 10.31 39.98
CA GLU A 97 -76.04 10.16 40.61
C GLU A 97 -75.02 9.46 39.68
N ILE A 98 -75.49 8.68 38.71
CA ILE A 98 -74.68 7.95 37.73
C ILE A 98 -75.18 8.30 36.32
N PRO A 99 -74.86 9.50 35.79
CA PRO A 99 -75.29 9.90 34.47
C PRO A 99 -74.67 9.02 33.37
N SER A 100 -75.34 8.94 32.22
CA SER A 100 -74.75 8.42 31.00
C SER A 100 -73.56 9.29 30.55
N THR A 101 -72.62 8.66 29.84
CA THR A 101 -71.32 9.24 29.47
C THR A 101 -71.41 10.66 28.91
N SER A 102 -70.64 11.58 29.49
CA SER A 102 -70.46 12.95 29.01
C SER A 102 -68.97 13.29 29.00
N LEU A 103 -68.54 14.22 28.13
CA LEU A 103 -67.18 14.76 28.14
C LEU A 103 -66.88 15.63 29.38
N THR A 104 -67.90 15.95 30.20
CA THR A 104 -67.80 16.88 31.33
C THR A 104 -68.19 16.28 32.69
N GLN A 105 -68.79 15.09 32.75
CA GLN A 105 -69.26 14.47 34.00
C GLN A 105 -69.00 12.96 34.01
N LYS A 106 -68.54 12.43 35.16
CA LYS A 106 -68.18 11.00 35.32
C LYS A 106 -69.44 10.11 35.20
N GLY A 107 -69.41 9.09 34.34
CA GLY A 107 -70.50 8.12 34.07
C GLY A 107 -69.99 6.71 33.69
N ILE A 108 -70.88 5.76 33.38
CA ILE A 108 -70.53 4.38 32.95
C ILE A 108 -70.21 4.38 31.44
N VAL A 109 -68.97 4.06 31.04
CA VAL A 109 -68.53 3.97 29.64
C VAL A 109 -68.43 2.51 29.19
N GLN A 110 -68.85 2.20 27.95
CA GLN A 110 -68.63 0.88 27.35
C GLN A 110 -67.21 0.79 26.76
N LEU A 111 -66.52 -0.32 27.02
CA LEU A 111 -65.16 -0.56 26.50
C LEU A 111 -65.17 -1.05 25.04
N THR A 112 -64.17 -0.65 24.26
CA THR A 112 -63.95 -1.13 22.89
C THR A 112 -62.55 -1.68 22.65
N ASN A 113 -62.48 -2.77 21.88
CA ASN A 113 -61.26 -3.37 21.34
C ASN A 113 -61.09 -3.09 19.83
N LYS A 114 -61.87 -2.17 19.28
CA LYS A 114 -61.79 -1.75 17.88
C LYS A 114 -61.53 -0.25 17.77
N THR A 115 -60.69 0.15 16.83
CA THR A 115 -60.54 1.54 16.40
C THR A 115 -61.76 2.02 15.64
N GLY A 116 -62.08 3.30 15.74
CA GLY A 116 -63.16 3.96 15.02
C GLY A 116 -63.45 5.34 15.62
N ASP A 117 -64.47 6.01 15.09
CA ASP A 117 -64.75 7.42 15.42
C ASP A 117 -65.84 7.59 16.49
N SER A 118 -65.87 6.71 17.50
CA SER A 118 -66.89 6.75 18.56
C SER A 118 -66.53 7.73 19.67
N ASN A 119 -67.51 8.56 20.05
CA ASN A 119 -67.42 9.46 21.21
C ASN A 119 -68.07 8.86 22.49
N THR A 120 -68.56 7.62 22.45
CA THR A 120 -69.28 6.97 23.55
C THR A 120 -68.57 5.73 24.09
N LEU A 121 -67.48 5.29 23.46
CA LEU A 121 -66.70 4.12 23.86
C LEU A 121 -65.34 4.53 24.41
N ALA A 122 -64.86 3.83 25.44
CA ALA A 122 -63.50 3.96 25.96
C ALA A 122 -62.60 2.85 25.42
N VAL A 123 -61.38 3.20 25.04
CA VAL A 123 -60.35 2.27 24.57
C VAL A 123 -59.91 1.37 25.72
N THR A 124 -59.80 0.06 25.47
CA THR A 124 -59.17 -0.87 26.44
C THR A 124 -57.66 -0.70 26.49
N GLN A 125 -57.03 -1.10 27.60
CA GLN A 125 -55.56 -1.16 27.68
C GLN A 125 -54.95 -2.01 26.57
N LYS A 126 -55.59 -3.12 26.19
CA LYS A 126 -55.15 -3.98 25.09
C LYS A 126 -55.12 -3.20 23.77
N LEU A 127 -56.21 -2.52 23.41
CA LEU A 127 -56.26 -1.75 22.17
C LEU A 127 -55.25 -0.59 22.18
N ALA A 128 -55.05 0.07 23.32
CA ALA A 128 -54.01 1.10 23.46
C ALA A 128 -52.60 0.53 23.21
N SER A 129 -52.31 -0.67 23.73
CA SER A 129 -51.05 -1.37 23.47
C SER A 129 -50.89 -1.75 22.00
N ASP A 130 -51.91 -2.37 21.40
CA ASP A 130 -51.86 -2.81 20.01
C ASP A 130 -51.64 -1.62 19.04
N ILE A 131 -52.24 -0.45 19.33
CA ILE A 131 -52.01 0.80 18.57
C ILE A 131 -50.56 1.27 18.72
N ASN A 132 -50.05 1.30 19.95
CA ASN A 132 -48.67 1.70 20.23
C ASN A 132 -47.65 0.78 19.55
N ASP A 133 -47.88 -0.53 19.59
CA ASP A 133 -47.00 -1.52 18.97
C ASP A 133 -47.03 -1.40 17.44
N ASN A 134 -48.20 -1.19 16.84
CA ASN A 134 -48.28 -0.93 15.39
C ASN A 134 -47.54 0.36 15.01
N ALA A 135 -47.66 1.43 15.79
CA ALA A 135 -46.94 2.68 15.54
C ALA A 135 -45.42 2.51 15.64
N ASN A 136 -44.94 1.76 16.63
CA ASN A 136 -43.50 1.54 16.84
C ASN A 136 -42.87 0.59 15.81
N ASN A 137 -43.64 -0.33 15.24
CA ASN A 137 -43.16 -1.31 14.26
C ASN A 137 -43.14 -0.78 12.82
N LYS A 138 -43.70 0.41 12.55
CA LYS A 138 -43.61 1.05 11.24
C LYS A 138 -42.37 1.94 11.18
N LEU A 139 -41.47 1.63 10.24
CA LEU A 139 -40.18 2.31 10.03
C LEU A 139 -39.29 2.27 11.27
N ALA A 140 -39.22 1.10 11.90
CA ALA A 140 -38.39 0.87 13.07
C ALA A 140 -36.91 1.16 12.74
N LYS A 141 -36.27 2.05 13.52
CA LYS A 141 -34.92 2.58 13.23
C LYS A 141 -33.85 1.48 13.18
N ASP A 142 -33.99 0.46 14.01
CA ASP A 142 -33.13 -0.71 14.09
C ASP A 142 -33.30 -1.66 12.90
N GLN A 143 -34.45 -1.66 12.24
CA GLN A 143 -34.71 -2.46 11.04
C GLN A 143 -34.15 -1.86 9.75
N ASN A 144 -33.75 -0.58 9.75
CA ASN A 144 -33.15 0.10 8.60
C ASN A 144 -33.94 -0.11 7.28
N GLY A 145 -35.27 -0.07 7.36
CA GLY A 145 -36.16 -0.25 6.20
C GLY A 145 -36.40 -1.69 5.76
N ALA A 146 -36.03 -2.70 6.57
CA ALA A 146 -36.39 -4.10 6.31
C ALA A 146 -37.90 -4.36 6.37
N ASP A 147 -38.63 -3.57 7.15
CA ASP A 147 -40.09 -3.60 7.30
C ASP A 147 -40.86 -2.99 6.11
N ILE A 148 -40.15 -2.38 5.15
CA ILE A 148 -40.75 -1.78 3.95
C ILE A 148 -41.13 -2.90 2.96
N PRO A 149 -42.44 -3.11 2.66
CA PRO A 149 -42.87 -4.21 1.80
C PRO A 149 -42.39 -4.08 0.35
N ASP A 150 -42.41 -2.86 -0.19
CA ASP A 150 -41.89 -2.54 -1.53
C ASP A 150 -40.87 -1.39 -1.43
N LYS A 151 -39.60 -1.77 -1.36
CA LYS A 151 -38.48 -0.81 -1.29
C LYS A 151 -38.34 0.01 -2.57
N ASN A 152 -38.74 -0.52 -3.72
CA ASN A 152 -38.62 0.18 -5.00
C ASN A 152 -39.65 1.31 -5.09
N GLU A 153 -40.92 1.03 -4.76
CA GLU A 153 -41.95 2.06 -4.73
C GLU A 153 -41.66 3.10 -3.63
N PHE A 154 -41.10 2.68 -2.49
CA PHE A 154 -40.63 3.61 -1.45
C PHE A 154 -39.53 4.56 -1.95
N VAL A 155 -38.48 4.04 -2.59
CA VAL A 155 -37.41 4.86 -3.19
C VAL A 155 -37.95 5.82 -4.25
N LYS A 156 -38.93 5.39 -5.05
CA LYS A 156 -39.61 6.22 -6.05
C LYS A 156 -40.41 7.35 -5.39
N ASN A 157 -41.15 7.06 -4.32
CA ASN A 157 -41.90 8.07 -3.56
C ASN A 157 -41.00 9.09 -2.87
N LEU A 158 -39.74 8.72 -2.56
CA LEU A 158 -38.72 9.64 -2.07
C LEU A 158 -38.04 10.47 -3.18
N GLY A 159 -38.33 10.22 -4.46
CA GLY A 159 -37.68 10.90 -5.58
C GLY A 159 -36.24 10.46 -5.82
N LEU A 160 -35.80 9.32 -5.26
CA LEU A 160 -34.41 8.87 -5.33
C LEU A 160 -34.11 7.94 -6.51
N THR A 161 -35.09 7.68 -7.38
CA THR A 161 -34.94 6.81 -8.55
C THR A 161 -33.74 7.20 -9.43
N GLU A 162 -33.58 8.49 -9.74
CA GLU A 162 -32.46 8.97 -10.56
C GLU A 162 -31.10 8.77 -9.86
N THR A 163 -31.07 8.91 -8.53
CA THR A 163 -29.85 8.71 -7.74
C THR A 163 -29.40 7.25 -7.79
N VAL A 164 -30.34 6.30 -7.63
CA VAL A 164 -30.07 4.86 -7.76
C VAL A 164 -29.58 4.52 -9.17
N GLN A 165 -30.20 5.11 -10.21
CA GLN A 165 -29.73 4.94 -11.59
C GLN A 165 -28.31 5.45 -11.76
N LYS A 166 -27.99 6.67 -11.29
CA LYS A 166 -26.63 7.22 -11.34
C LYS A 166 -25.62 6.34 -10.61
N ALA A 167 -25.97 5.76 -9.46
CA ALA A 167 -25.11 4.85 -8.72
C ALA A 167 -24.84 3.55 -9.47
N ASN A 168 -25.86 2.93 -10.05
CA ASN A 168 -25.72 1.70 -10.87
C ASN A 168 -24.82 1.89 -12.10
N TYR A 169 -24.67 3.13 -12.58
CA TYR A 169 -23.83 3.47 -13.74
C TYR A 169 -22.60 4.32 -13.40
N ALA A 170 -22.24 4.47 -12.12
CA ALA A 170 -21.12 5.30 -11.69
C ALA A 170 -19.78 4.79 -12.24
N VAL A 171 -19.66 3.47 -12.42
CA VAL A 171 -18.56 2.83 -13.16
C VAL A 171 -19.17 2.05 -14.33
N PRO A 172 -19.30 2.67 -15.51
CA PRO A 172 -19.89 2.00 -16.66
C PRO A 172 -19.05 0.79 -17.08
N ASN A 173 -19.68 -0.37 -17.31
CA ASN A 173 -19.04 -1.56 -17.87
C ASN A 173 -18.46 -1.32 -19.28
N SER A 174 -18.81 -0.19 -19.90
CA SER A 174 -18.26 0.28 -21.18
C SER A 174 -16.94 1.03 -21.03
N ARG A 175 -16.50 1.37 -19.81
CA ARG A 175 -15.21 2.03 -19.61
C ARG A 175 -14.10 1.04 -19.96
N LYS A 176 -13.27 1.45 -20.92
CA LYS A 176 -12.21 0.61 -21.47
C LYS A 176 -10.84 1.21 -21.16
N VAL A 177 -9.87 0.36 -20.85
CA VAL A 177 -8.43 0.70 -20.92
C VAL A 177 -7.90 0.01 -22.18
N ASN A 178 -7.40 0.79 -23.13
CA ASN A 178 -6.90 0.29 -24.41
C ASN A 178 -7.88 -0.67 -25.14
N GLY A 179 -9.18 -0.33 -25.15
CA GLY A 179 -10.21 -1.13 -25.82
C GLY A 179 -10.76 -2.34 -25.03
N LYS A 180 -10.17 -2.68 -23.87
CA LYS A 180 -10.60 -3.80 -23.00
C LYS A 180 -11.49 -3.29 -21.86
N ALA A 181 -12.62 -3.96 -21.62
CA ALA A 181 -13.56 -3.58 -20.56
C ALA A 181 -12.96 -3.83 -19.16
N LEU A 182 -13.27 -2.95 -18.20
CA LEU A 182 -12.89 -3.08 -16.80
C LEU A 182 -13.91 -3.98 -16.06
N THR A 183 -13.70 -5.29 -16.09
CA THR A 183 -14.57 -6.28 -15.44
C THR A 183 -14.09 -6.71 -14.05
N GLY A 184 -12.95 -6.18 -13.59
CA GLY A 184 -12.32 -6.49 -12.31
C GLY A 184 -11.03 -5.66 -12.13
N ASP A 185 -10.22 -6.03 -11.13
CA ASP A 185 -8.94 -5.37 -10.86
C ASP A 185 -7.96 -5.51 -12.03
N VAL A 186 -7.18 -4.45 -12.28
CA VAL A 186 -6.13 -4.44 -13.30
C VAL A 186 -4.79 -4.71 -12.63
N SER A 187 -4.24 -5.89 -12.85
CA SER A 187 -2.86 -6.23 -12.48
C SER A 187 -1.97 -6.14 -13.71
N LEU A 188 -0.86 -5.39 -13.63
CA LEU A 188 0.14 -5.27 -14.69
C LEU A 188 1.49 -5.75 -14.17
N SER A 189 2.15 -6.58 -14.95
CA SER A 189 3.56 -6.95 -14.82
C SER A 189 4.42 -6.08 -15.73
N ALA A 190 5.74 -6.12 -15.55
CA ALA A 190 6.69 -5.52 -16.49
C ALA A 190 6.48 -6.05 -17.93
N GLY A 191 6.07 -7.31 -18.08
CA GLY A 191 5.74 -7.91 -19.37
C GLY A 191 4.51 -7.29 -20.02
N ASP A 192 3.49 -6.92 -19.24
CA ASP A 192 2.23 -6.35 -19.75
C ASP A 192 2.39 -4.95 -20.33
N VAL A 193 3.46 -4.24 -19.95
CA VAL A 193 3.77 -2.88 -20.43
C VAL A 193 5.01 -2.81 -21.31
N GLY A 194 5.63 -3.95 -21.63
CA GLY A 194 6.86 -3.98 -22.44
C GLY A 194 8.07 -3.33 -21.77
N ALA A 195 8.12 -3.31 -20.44
CA ALA A 195 9.26 -2.78 -19.70
C ALA A 195 10.48 -3.70 -19.86
N PHE A 196 11.67 -3.09 -19.95
CA PHE A 196 12.91 -3.86 -19.97
C PHE A 196 13.11 -4.54 -18.59
N PRO A 197 13.41 -5.85 -18.53
CA PRO A 197 13.56 -6.55 -17.27
C PRO A 197 14.73 -6.01 -16.44
N ASP A 198 14.53 -5.95 -15.12
CA ASP A 198 15.56 -5.58 -14.14
C ASP A 198 16.63 -6.69 -14.01
N PHE A 199 17.32 -6.76 -12.88
CA PHE A 199 18.34 -7.77 -12.57
C PHE A 199 17.79 -9.22 -12.59
N ARG A 200 18.42 -10.10 -13.37
CA ARG A 200 18.01 -11.50 -13.55
C ARG A 200 18.86 -12.54 -12.83
N GLY A 201 20.03 -12.18 -12.30
CA GLY A 201 20.92 -13.11 -11.60
C GLY A 201 22.39 -12.93 -11.99
N TYR A 202 23.20 -13.94 -11.70
CA TYR A 202 24.65 -13.90 -11.88
C TYR A 202 25.15 -14.92 -12.90
N VAL A 203 26.21 -14.54 -13.63
CA VAL A 203 27.13 -15.46 -14.31
C VAL A 203 28.28 -15.74 -13.35
N SER A 204 28.54 -17.02 -13.07
CA SER A 204 29.52 -17.47 -12.08
C SER A 204 30.44 -18.55 -12.64
N ASN A 205 31.40 -19.03 -11.85
CA ASN A 205 32.33 -20.10 -12.25
C ASN A 205 31.60 -21.30 -12.87
N ASN A 206 32.21 -21.94 -13.87
CA ASN A 206 31.68 -23.08 -14.63
C ASN A 206 30.37 -22.81 -15.41
N SER A 207 29.89 -21.56 -15.45
CA SER A 207 28.77 -21.16 -16.30
C SER A 207 29.24 -20.92 -17.74
N ARG A 208 28.29 -20.63 -18.64
CA ARG A 208 28.59 -20.13 -19.98
C ARG A 208 27.75 -18.90 -20.26
N PHE A 209 28.36 -17.89 -20.88
CA PHE A 209 27.59 -16.73 -21.35
C PHE A 209 26.54 -17.15 -22.38
N SER A 210 26.79 -18.22 -23.16
CA SER A 210 25.89 -18.70 -24.21
C SER A 210 24.54 -19.22 -23.70
N ASP A 211 24.49 -19.55 -22.41
CA ASP A 211 23.30 -20.09 -21.75
C ASP A 211 22.39 -18.95 -21.26
N ILE A 212 22.92 -17.72 -21.19
CA ILE A 212 22.19 -16.53 -20.76
C ILE A 212 21.46 -15.90 -21.96
N ARG A 213 20.23 -16.35 -22.19
CA ARG A 213 19.49 -16.05 -23.43
C ARG A 213 18.39 -15.01 -23.29
N GLU A 214 17.90 -14.77 -22.08
CA GLU A 214 16.73 -13.93 -21.86
C GLU A 214 17.10 -12.45 -21.71
N SER A 215 16.27 -11.55 -22.26
CA SER A 215 16.51 -10.10 -22.17
C SER A 215 16.57 -9.63 -20.72
N GLY A 216 17.63 -8.92 -20.33
CA GLY A 216 17.77 -8.37 -18.98
C GLY A 216 19.22 -8.04 -18.63
N ILE A 217 19.42 -7.61 -17.40
CA ILE A 217 20.74 -7.34 -16.82
C ILE A 217 21.15 -8.48 -15.89
N TYR A 218 22.38 -8.93 -16.01
CA TYR A 218 22.97 -9.98 -15.18
C TYR A 218 24.26 -9.45 -14.55
N GLY A 219 24.51 -9.80 -13.30
CA GLY A 219 25.82 -9.62 -12.69
C GLY A 219 26.79 -10.64 -13.24
N VAL A 220 28.06 -10.28 -13.38
CA VAL A 220 29.13 -11.23 -13.68
C VAL A 220 30.08 -11.20 -12.50
N ALA A 221 30.24 -12.36 -11.86
CA ALA A 221 31.09 -12.57 -10.70
C ALA A 221 31.77 -13.94 -10.88
N VAL A 222 32.89 -13.94 -11.61
CA VAL A 222 33.60 -15.16 -12.02
C VAL A 222 35.02 -15.10 -11.46
N ASP A 223 35.27 -15.79 -10.34
CA ASP A 223 36.59 -15.82 -9.68
C ASP A 223 37.65 -16.51 -10.55
N ASN A 224 37.24 -17.54 -11.31
CA ASN A 224 38.11 -18.29 -12.22
C ASN A 224 37.60 -18.16 -13.67
N PRO A 225 38.09 -17.17 -14.43
CA PRO A 225 37.65 -16.92 -15.82
C PRO A 225 37.87 -18.12 -16.76
N ASN A 226 38.86 -18.96 -16.45
CA ASN A 226 39.15 -20.17 -17.23
C ASN A 226 38.09 -21.27 -17.05
N SER A 227 37.29 -21.20 -15.99
CA SER A 227 36.16 -22.11 -15.78
C SER A 227 34.99 -21.84 -16.74
N VAL A 228 34.94 -20.64 -17.34
CA VAL A 228 33.89 -20.23 -18.28
C VAL A 228 34.42 -20.31 -19.70
N THR A 229 34.01 -21.35 -20.41
CA THR A 229 34.59 -21.73 -21.71
C THR A 229 34.48 -20.62 -22.76
N ASP A 230 33.36 -19.91 -22.78
CA ASP A 230 33.08 -18.84 -23.73
C ASP A 230 33.27 -17.44 -23.14
N PHE A 231 34.10 -17.28 -22.10
CA PHE A 231 34.41 -15.99 -21.51
C PHE A 231 35.07 -15.06 -22.56
N PRO A 232 34.69 -13.78 -22.66
CA PRO A 232 35.30 -12.85 -23.61
C PRO A 232 36.82 -12.74 -23.41
N ALA A 233 37.54 -12.77 -24.53
CA ALA A 233 38.99 -12.78 -24.52
C ALA A 233 39.51 -11.80 -25.57
N TYR A 234 40.63 -11.16 -25.26
CA TYR A 234 41.38 -10.34 -26.19
C TYR A 234 42.81 -10.89 -26.31
N ASN A 235 43.21 -11.23 -27.54
CA ASN A 235 44.51 -11.84 -27.87
C ASN A 235 44.88 -13.06 -26.99
N GLY A 236 43.90 -13.94 -26.73
CA GLY A 236 44.10 -15.16 -25.94
C GLY A 236 43.91 -15.00 -24.42
N TYR A 237 43.88 -13.78 -23.89
CA TYR A 237 43.69 -13.52 -22.46
C TYR A 237 42.24 -13.13 -22.18
N LYS A 238 41.64 -13.71 -21.13
CA LYS A 238 40.29 -13.33 -20.68
C LYS A 238 40.32 -11.91 -20.12
N ILE A 239 39.32 -11.10 -20.47
CA ILE A 239 39.17 -9.77 -19.88
C ILE A 239 38.71 -9.86 -18.42
N TYR A 240 38.88 -8.81 -17.63
CA TYR A 240 38.61 -8.82 -16.19
C TYR A 240 37.17 -9.23 -15.88
N ALA A 241 36.98 -10.08 -14.86
CA ALA A 241 35.85 -11.01 -14.80
C ALA A 241 34.73 -10.67 -13.81
N TYR A 242 34.70 -9.43 -13.32
CA TYR A 242 33.58 -8.86 -12.58
C TYR A 242 32.95 -7.73 -13.38
N GLY A 243 31.62 -7.62 -13.35
CA GLY A 243 30.91 -6.56 -14.05
C GLY A 243 29.45 -6.90 -14.34
N PHE A 244 28.94 -6.46 -15.48
CA PHE A 244 27.55 -6.65 -15.88
C PHE A 244 27.43 -7.19 -17.31
N LEU A 245 26.47 -8.09 -17.53
CA LEU A 245 26.07 -8.57 -18.83
C LEU A 245 24.67 -8.05 -19.15
N SER A 246 24.54 -7.29 -20.24
CA SER A 246 23.25 -6.92 -20.82
C SER A 246 22.90 -7.86 -21.96
N VAL A 247 21.70 -8.42 -21.92
CA VAL A 247 21.19 -9.31 -22.96
C VAL A 247 19.96 -8.68 -23.62
N PHE A 248 19.96 -8.63 -24.94
CA PHE A 248 18.82 -8.19 -25.75
C PHE A 248 18.40 -9.32 -26.68
N LYS A 249 17.24 -9.91 -26.42
CA LYS A 249 16.63 -10.96 -27.23
C LYS A 249 15.50 -10.36 -28.07
N SER A 250 15.65 -10.40 -29.39
CA SER A 250 14.56 -10.10 -30.32
C SER A 250 13.69 -11.34 -30.55
N ASN A 251 14.31 -12.51 -30.67
CA ASN A 251 13.70 -13.84 -30.75
C ASN A 251 14.79 -14.89 -30.45
N ASP A 252 14.43 -16.18 -30.45
CA ASP A 252 15.37 -17.27 -30.14
C ASP A 252 16.54 -17.40 -31.15
N GLN A 253 16.47 -16.74 -32.32
CA GLN A 253 17.56 -16.76 -33.30
C GLN A 253 18.49 -15.54 -33.22
N ARG A 254 18.06 -14.47 -32.54
CA ARG A 254 18.73 -13.16 -32.51
C ARG A 254 18.81 -12.64 -31.08
N ILE A 255 19.92 -12.98 -30.45
CA ILE A 255 20.27 -12.62 -29.08
C ILE A 255 21.58 -11.84 -29.12
N HIS A 256 21.55 -10.62 -28.64
CA HIS A 256 22.74 -9.77 -28.48
C HIS A 256 23.18 -9.77 -27.02
N GLN A 257 24.49 -9.84 -26.81
CA GLN A 257 25.10 -9.78 -25.49
C GLN A 257 26.17 -8.69 -25.48
N THR A 258 26.11 -7.81 -24.48
CA THR A 258 27.18 -6.87 -24.16
C THR A 258 27.66 -7.13 -22.75
N TYR A 259 28.94 -7.43 -22.59
CA TYR A 259 29.60 -7.54 -21.31
C TYR A 259 30.37 -6.25 -21.01
N TYR A 260 30.11 -5.68 -19.85
CA TYR A 260 30.77 -4.51 -19.29
C TYR A 260 31.62 -4.98 -18.10
N SER A 261 32.92 -4.98 -18.26
CA SER A 261 33.84 -5.22 -17.15
C SER A 261 33.85 -4.04 -16.20
N HIS A 262 34.00 -4.30 -14.91
CA HIS A 262 34.11 -3.29 -13.86
C HIS A 262 35.27 -2.30 -14.10
N ILE A 263 36.32 -2.71 -14.81
CA ILE A 263 37.50 -1.88 -15.12
C ILE A 263 37.48 -1.27 -16.53
N GLY A 264 36.33 -1.31 -17.23
CA GLY A 264 36.10 -0.55 -18.46
C GLY A 264 36.27 -1.30 -19.78
N ASP A 265 36.69 -2.57 -19.78
CA ASP A 265 36.61 -3.41 -20.98
C ASP A 265 35.15 -3.68 -21.37
N ILE A 266 34.86 -3.57 -22.67
CA ILE A 266 33.53 -3.89 -23.21
C ILE A 266 33.69 -4.95 -24.31
N ALA A 267 32.96 -6.05 -24.17
CA ALA A 267 32.89 -7.09 -25.19
C ALA A 267 31.46 -7.28 -25.68
N THR A 268 31.27 -7.44 -26.99
CA THR A 268 29.95 -7.68 -27.58
C THR A 268 29.96 -8.94 -28.44
N ARG A 269 28.80 -9.60 -28.52
CA ARG A 269 28.55 -10.65 -29.50
C ARG A 269 27.06 -10.80 -29.76
N GLN A 270 26.72 -11.56 -30.79
CA GLN A 270 25.32 -11.87 -31.07
C GLN A 270 25.15 -13.19 -31.82
N THR A 271 23.95 -13.74 -31.74
CA THR A 271 23.44 -14.75 -32.68
C THR A 271 22.66 -14.07 -33.81
N TRP A 272 22.57 -14.73 -34.97
CA TRP A 272 21.72 -14.25 -36.09
C TRP A 272 20.90 -15.36 -36.77
N TYR A 273 21.43 -16.59 -36.80
CA TYR A 273 20.84 -17.74 -37.50
C TYR A 273 20.48 -18.91 -36.56
N GLY A 274 20.46 -18.69 -35.24
CA GLY A 274 20.09 -19.72 -34.27
C GLY A 274 20.65 -19.49 -32.86
N PRO A 275 20.02 -20.03 -31.81
CA PRO A 275 20.32 -19.73 -30.40
C PRO A 275 21.72 -20.16 -29.93
N GLU A 276 22.36 -21.08 -30.65
CA GLU A 276 23.67 -21.64 -30.31
C GLU A 276 24.81 -21.07 -31.16
N GLN A 277 24.48 -20.25 -32.17
CA GLN A 277 25.44 -19.74 -33.15
C GLN A 277 25.91 -18.33 -32.78
N TYR A 278 26.47 -18.17 -31.59
CA TYR A 278 27.09 -16.90 -31.20
C TYR A 278 28.29 -16.64 -32.09
N LYS A 279 28.37 -15.42 -32.65
CA LYS A 279 29.64 -14.93 -33.18
C LYS A 279 30.67 -14.85 -32.04
N PRO A 280 31.97 -14.97 -32.35
CA PRO A 280 33.02 -14.73 -31.36
C PRO A 280 32.83 -13.36 -30.69
N TRP A 281 33.30 -13.24 -29.46
CA TRP A 281 33.35 -11.96 -28.78
C TRP A 281 34.21 -10.96 -29.56
N THR A 282 33.69 -9.74 -29.69
CA THR A 282 34.43 -8.58 -30.16
C THR A 282 34.66 -7.66 -28.97
N THR A 283 35.91 -7.58 -28.50
CA THR A 283 36.32 -6.62 -27.47
C THR A 283 36.57 -5.26 -28.11
N GLN A 284 36.02 -4.20 -27.53
CA GLN A 284 36.17 -2.83 -28.02
C GLN A 284 37.49 -2.23 -27.54
N TYR A 285 38.14 -1.45 -28.41
CA TYR A 285 39.28 -0.64 -28.03
C TYR A 285 38.84 0.60 -27.26
N SER A 286 39.47 0.84 -26.11
CA SER A 286 39.18 1.97 -25.23
C SER A 286 40.46 2.42 -24.52
N THR A 287 40.41 3.50 -23.75
CA THR A 287 41.54 3.92 -22.90
C THR A 287 41.90 2.90 -21.82
N ALA A 288 41.06 1.88 -21.58
CA ALA A 288 41.36 0.79 -20.65
C ALA A 288 42.34 -0.24 -21.25
N ASN A 289 42.40 -0.36 -22.60
CA ASN A 289 43.20 -1.38 -23.27
C ASN A 289 44.02 -0.84 -24.46
N CYS A 290 44.01 0.47 -24.68
CA CYS A 290 44.81 1.19 -25.66
C CYS A 290 45.41 2.49 -25.10
N ILE A 291 46.57 2.87 -25.62
CA ILE A 291 47.23 4.17 -25.42
C ILE A 291 47.44 4.85 -26.78
N ALA A 292 47.22 6.15 -26.88
CA ALA A 292 47.56 6.89 -28.09
C ALA A 292 49.08 7.09 -28.17
N ASP A 293 49.69 6.81 -29.34
CA ASP A 293 51.08 7.20 -29.58
C ASP A 293 51.23 8.72 -29.75
N ALA A 294 52.47 9.20 -29.87
CA ALA A 294 52.78 10.62 -30.03
C ALA A 294 52.13 11.27 -31.28
N ASN A 295 51.65 10.47 -32.24
CA ASN A 295 50.96 10.93 -33.44
C ASN A 295 49.42 10.77 -33.35
N GLY A 296 48.90 10.35 -32.19
CA GLY A 296 47.48 10.18 -31.95
C GLY A 296 46.88 8.86 -32.45
N PHE A 297 47.70 7.89 -32.89
CA PHE A 297 47.20 6.57 -33.26
C PHE A 297 47.03 5.70 -32.02
N LEU A 298 45.87 5.06 -31.87
CA LEU A 298 45.65 4.09 -30.80
C LEU A 298 46.56 2.87 -31.00
N LYS A 299 47.42 2.63 -30.02
CA LYS A 299 48.24 1.43 -29.84
C LYS A 299 47.67 0.64 -28.68
N ARG A 300 47.90 -0.67 -28.70
CA ARG A 300 47.56 -1.54 -27.58
C ARG A 300 48.26 -1.04 -26.30
N ALA A 301 47.55 -1.04 -25.17
CA ALA A 301 48.16 -0.81 -23.86
C ALA A 301 49.19 -1.92 -23.58
N SER A 302 50.34 -1.55 -23.03
CA SER A 302 51.47 -2.47 -22.79
C SER A 302 52.36 -1.88 -21.71
N PRO A 303 53.17 -2.70 -21.01
CA PRO A 303 54.20 -2.18 -20.14
C PRO A 303 55.19 -1.37 -20.99
N ILE A 304 55.25 -0.07 -20.73
CA ILE A 304 56.10 0.87 -21.47
C ILE A 304 57.02 1.57 -20.49
N VAL A 305 58.30 1.69 -20.85
CA VAL A 305 59.30 2.49 -20.17
C VAL A 305 59.71 3.60 -21.12
N GLU A 306 59.43 4.86 -20.76
CA GLU A 306 59.87 6.02 -21.53
C GLU A 306 61.24 6.48 -21.01
N ILE A 307 62.25 6.61 -21.87
CA ILE A 307 63.63 6.94 -21.49
C ILE A 307 64.03 8.30 -22.09
N HIS A 308 64.50 9.22 -21.25
CA HIS A 308 64.93 10.56 -21.64
C HIS A 308 66.47 10.68 -21.73
N PRO A 309 67.02 11.71 -22.40
CA PRO A 309 68.46 11.88 -22.63
C PRO A 309 69.34 11.87 -21.38
N SER A 310 68.80 12.32 -20.25
CA SER A 310 69.49 12.34 -18.96
C SER A 310 69.60 10.95 -18.32
N GLY A 311 68.82 9.97 -18.78
CA GLY A 311 68.57 8.71 -18.10
C GLY A 311 67.34 8.74 -17.18
N GLU A 312 66.68 9.89 -17.04
CA GLU A 312 65.35 9.98 -16.41
C GLU A 312 64.35 9.13 -17.20
N PHE A 313 63.45 8.45 -16.51
CA PHE A 313 62.49 7.56 -17.13
C PHE A 313 61.12 7.62 -16.46
N THR A 314 60.08 7.22 -17.19
CA THR A 314 58.73 7.03 -16.65
C THR A 314 58.22 5.63 -16.96
N THR A 315 57.41 5.09 -16.06
CA THR A 315 56.71 3.81 -16.21
C THR A 315 55.21 4.03 -16.18
N ASN A 316 54.44 3.20 -16.88
CA ASN A 316 53.00 3.13 -16.69
C ASN A 316 52.64 2.11 -15.60
N GLU A 317 51.35 1.93 -15.31
CA GLU A 317 50.91 1.00 -14.26
C GLU A 317 51.42 -0.43 -14.50
N GLU A 318 51.40 -0.91 -15.76
CA GLU A 318 51.84 -2.27 -16.08
C GLU A 318 53.35 -2.46 -15.95
N SER A 319 54.18 -1.43 -16.21
CA SER A 319 55.64 -1.47 -16.09
C SER A 319 56.17 -1.00 -14.74
N GLU A 320 55.28 -0.81 -13.74
CA GLU A 320 55.68 -0.44 -12.38
C GLU A 320 56.70 -1.45 -11.82
N GLY A 321 57.86 -0.93 -11.41
CA GLY A 321 58.98 -1.72 -10.90
C GLY A 321 60.13 -1.91 -11.90
N ALA A 322 59.93 -1.59 -13.19
CA ALA A 322 61.03 -1.46 -14.14
C ALA A 322 61.91 -0.26 -13.76
N GLU A 323 63.23 -0.40 -13.91
CA GLU A 323 64.18 0.67 -13.61
C GLU A 323 65.13 0.91 -14.78
N VAL A 324 65.53 2.16 -15.00
CA VAL A 324 66.52 2.54 -16.02
C VAL A 324 67.74 3.18 -15.38
N THR A 325 68.92 2.67 -15.73
CA THR A 325 70.21 3.25 -15.36
C THR A 325 70.97 3.68 -16.61
N LYS A 326 71.52 4.90 -16.59
CA LYS A 326 72.41 5.39 -17.65
C LYS A 326 73.85 5.03 -17.32
N GLU A 327 74.44 4.13 -18.09
CA GLU A 327 75.80 3.60 -17.85
C GLU A 327 76.90 4.41 -18.54
N GLY A 328 76.53 5.21 -19.55
CA GLY A 328 77.47 5.99 -20.33
C GLY A 328 76.77 6.88 -21.37
N VAL A 329 77.56 7.55 -22.21
CA VAL A 329 77.02 8.35 -23.33
C VAL A 329 76.30 7.42 -24.30
N GLY A 330 74.99 7.60 -24.42
CA GLY A 330 74.13 6.80 -25.29
C GLY A 330 73.86 5.38 -24.79
N ILE A 331 74.21 5.01 -23.55
CA ILE A 331 74.03 3.65 -23.01
C ILE A 331 72.99 3.66 -21.90
N TYR A 332 71.87 2.97 -22.12
CA TYR A 332 70.73 2.90 -21.20
C TYR A 332 70.43 1.43 -20.88
N HIS A 333 70.40 1.09 -19.60
CA HIS A 333 70.15 -0.27 -19.11
C HIS A 333 68.81 -0.33 -18.37
N ILE A 334 67.89 -1.13 -18.88
CA ILE A 334 66.57 -1.39 -18.28
C ILE A 334 66.63 -2.70 -17.50
N SER A 335 66.33 -2.63 -16.21
CA SER A 335 66.34 -3.76 -15.28
C SER A 335 64.94 -4.04 -14.70
N ASN A 336 64.79 -5.16 -13.99
CA ASN A 336 63.52 -5.69 -13.47
C ASN A 336 62.47 -6.01 -14.55
N VAL A 337 62.96 -6.44 -15.73
CA VAL A 337 62.16 -6.83 -16.89
C VAL A 337 62.61 -8.20 -17.42
N CYS A 338 61.78 -8.84 -18.23
CA CYS A 338 62.03 -10.14 -18.87
C CYS A 338 62.17 -10.00 -20.40
N GLY A 339 62.92 -8.99 -20.84
CA GLY A 339 63.13 -8.65 -22.24
C GLY A 339 62.01 -7.79 -22.82
N TYR A 340 61.89 -7.80 -24.15
CA TYR A 340 60.81 -7.09 -24.84
C TYR A 340 59.47 -7.79 -24.69
N ASN A 341 58.41 -6.99 -24.81
CA ASN A 341 57.05 -7.52 -24.84
C ASN A 341 56.88 -8.53 -25.99
N LEU A 342 56.36 -9.72 -25.67
CA LEU A 342 56.28 -10.86 -26.59
C LEU A 342 55.12 -10.80 -27.59
N ASP A 343 54.24 -9.80 -27.51
CA ASP A 343 53.01 -9.78 -28.31
C ASP A 343 53.19 -9.38 -29.78
N MET A 344 54.42 -9.03 -30.19
CA MET A 344 54.80 -8.62 -31.55
C MET A 344 53.98 -7.47 -32.14
N ALA A 345 53.17 -6.77 -31.34
CA ALA A 345 52.19 -5.78 -31.82
C ALA A 345 52.84 -4.54 -32.46
N TRP A 346 54.15 -4.34 -32.23
CA TRP A 346 54.95 -3.25 -32.77
C TRP A 346 56.01 -3.73 -33.81
N GLY A 347 55.97 -5.00 -34.23
CA GLY A 347 56.86 -5.60 -35.23
C GLY A 347 57.78 -6.71 -34.69
N VAL A 348 58.51 -7.40 -35.58
CA VAL A 348 59.36 -8.58 -35.29
C VAL A 348 60.57 -8.25 -34.39
N HIS A 349 60.99 -6.98 -34.36
CA HIS A 349 62.03 -6.43 -33.48
C HIS A 349 61.51 -5.22 -32.67
N GLY A 350 60.18 -5.04 -32.61
CA GLY A 350 59.47 -3.78 -32.31
C GLY A 350 59.34 -3.41 -30.84
N GLY A 351 60.40 -3.57 -30.06
CA GLY A 351 60.40 -3.19 -28.65
C GLY A 351 60.62 -1.69 -28.41
N ILE A 352 61.13 -0.94 -29.38
CA ILE A 352 61.61 0.44 -29.18
C ILE A 352 61.04 1.41 -30.22
N SER A 353 60.50 2.53 -29.76
CA SER A 353 60.20 3.71 -30.56
C SER A 353 61.41 4.64 -30.60
N VAL A 354 61.88 5.01 -31.80
CA VAL A 354 63.04 5.88 -32.00
C VAL A 354 62.59 7.27 -32.47
N PRO A 355 63.18 8.37 -31.94
CA PRO A 355 62.88 9.73 -32.37
C PRO A 355 63.08 9.95 -33.87
N LYS A 356 62.13 10.65 -34.50
CA LYS A 356 62.14 10.96 -35.94
C LYS A 356 62.00 12.46 -36.18
N ASP A 357 62.56 12.93 -37.29
CA ASP A 357 62.36 14.29 -37.77
C ASP A 357 60.98 14.49 -38.46
N ASN A 358 60.71 15.70 -38.92
CA ASN A 358 59.48 16.05 -39.63
C ASN A 358 59.31 15.33 -40.98
N ASN A 359 60.35 14.67 -41.48
CA ASN A 359 60.34 13.85 -42.69
C ASN A 359 60.22 12.34 -42.39
N ASN A 360 59.94 11.99 -41.12
CA ASN A 360 59.84 10.61 -40.64
C ASN A 360 61.16 9.82 -40.75
N LEU A 361 62.30 10.51 -40.70
CA LEU A 361 63.65 9.93 -40.68
C LEU A 361 64.18 9.83 -39.25
N GLU A 362 64.74 8.68 -38.86
CA GLU A 362 65.25 8.47 -37.51
C GLU A 362 66.43 9.39 -37.19
N LEU A 363 66.44 10.03 -36.02
CA LEU A 363 67.50 10.95 -35.59
C LEU A 363 68.76 10.24 -35.07
N ILE A 364 68.60 8.97 -34.67
CA ILE A 364 69.64 8.12 -34.09
C ILE A 364 69.49 6.69 -34.62
N PHE A 365 70.59 5.94 -34.59
CA PHE A 365 70.55 4.48 -34.61
C PHE A 365 70.37 3.96 -33.19
N VAL A 366 69.72 2.79 -33.08
CA VAL A 366 69.57 2.03 -31.86
C VAL A 366 70.19 0.66 -32.10
N ASP A 367 71.11 0.27 -31.23
CA ASP A 367 71.60 -1.09 -31.10
C ASP A 367 71.18 -1.62 -29.72
N ASP A 368 70.59 -2.80 -29.67
CA ASP A 368 69.95 -3.28 -28.46
C ASP A 368 70.18 -4.78 -28.23
N ARG A 369 70.20 -5.17 -26.95
CA ARG A 369 70.44 -6.56 -26.54
C ARG A 369 69.71 -6.92 -25.25
N VAL A 370 68.96 -8.01 -25.31
CA VAL A 370 68.40 -8.66 -24.12
C VAL A 370 69.48 -9.51 -23.46
N GLN A 371 69.72 -9.27 -22.18
CA GLN A 371 70.68 -10.00 -21.36
C GLN A 371 70.09 -11.33 -20.86
N SER A 372 70.94 -12.24 -20.38
CA SER A 372 70.52 -13.56 -19.88
C SER A 372 69.61 -13.50 -18.65
N ASP A 373 69.64 -12.40 -17.90
CA ASP A 373 68.77 -12.14 -16.75
C ASP A 373 67.43 -11.47 -17.16
N GLY A 374 67.23 -11.22 -18.45
CA GLY A 374 66.05 -10.54 -18.99
C GLY A 374 66.17 -9.01 -19.07
N SER A 375 67.21 -8.39 -18.49
CA SER A 375 67.42 -6.95 -18.62
C SER A 375 67.74 -6.55 -20.07
N VAL A 376 67.49 -5.29 -20.45
CA VAL A 376 67.69 -4.80 -21.82
C VAL A 376 68.71 -3.67 -21.82
N ILE A 377 69.76 -3.79 -22.63
CA ILE A 377 70.71 -2.69 -22.85
C ILE A 377 70.45 -2.09 -24.22
N ILE A 378 70.37 -0.76 -24.27
CA ILE A 378 70.12 0.04 -25.45
C ILE A 378 71.29 1.02 -25.62
N GLU A 379 71.90 0.99 -26.80
CA GLU A 379 72.98 1.88 -27.21
C GLU A 379 72.53 2.76 -28.38
N THR A 380 72.76 4.07 -28.27
CA THR A 380 72.31 5.06 -29.25
C THR A 380 73.48 5.73 -29.96
N PHE A 381 73.36 5.87 -31.28
CA PHE A 381 74.40 6.47 -32.14
C PHE A 381 73.78 7.53 -33.04
N HIS A 382 74.53 8.58 -33.38
CA HIS A 382 74.03 9.64 -34.24
C HIS A 382 73.77 9.12 -35.66
N ARG A 383 72.61 9.48 -36.23
CA ARG A 383 72.27 9.16 -37.62
C ARG A 383 72.17 10.43 -38.43
N GLN A 384 73.14 10.65 -39.32
CA GLN A 384 73.30 11.88 -40.09
C GLN A 384 72.49 11.86 -41.41
N HIS A 385 72.20 10.67 -41.95
CA HIS A 385 71.59 10.49 -43.29
C HIS A 385 72.43 11.07 -44.43
N THR A 386 73.72 10.71 -44.46
CA THR A 386 74.72 11.21 -45.42
C THR A 386 74.36 11.01 -46.90
N HIS A 387 73.42 10.11 -47.22
CA HIS A 387 72.88 9.89 -48.56
C HIS A 387 71.92 10.99 -49.05
N LEU A 388 71.46 11.89 -48.17
CA LEU A 388 70.58 13.00 -48.50
C LEU A 388 71.38 14.26 -48.86
N PRO A 389 70.80 15.24 -49.58
CA PRO A 389 71.44 16.53 -49.80
C PRO A 389 71.77 17.22 -48.47
N THR A 390 72.92 17.91 -48.39
CA THR A 390 73.49 18.47 -47.14
C THR A 390 72.49 19.21 -46.27
N ARG A 391 71.55 19.96 -46.86
CA ARG A 391 70.53 20.74 -46.13
C ARG A 391 69.45 19.90 -45.42
N PHE A 392 69.31 18.62 -45.81
CA PHE A 392 68.36 17.66 -45.26
C PHE A 392 69.05 16.58 -44.41
N GLN A 393 70.39 16.64 -44.30
CA GLN A 393 71.12 15.79 -43.37
C GLN A 393 70.87 16.26 -41.94
N ASN A 394 70.83 15.32 -41.02
CA ASN A 394 70.63 15.58 -39.61
C ASN A 394 71.93 16.14 -38.98
N TRP A 395 72.10 17.46 -39.03
CA TRP A 395 73.25 18.14 -38.44
C TRP A 395 73.01 18.45 -36.96
N ARG A 396 73.38 17.52 -36.08
CA ARG A 396 73.27 17.71 -34.62
C ARG A 396 74.56 18.28 -34.04
N LEU A 397 74.44 19.43 -33.38
CA LEU A 397 75.56 20.05 -32.66
C LEU A 397 75.99 19.16 -31.48
N LYS A 398 77.29 18.89 -31.38
CA LYS A 398 77.90 18.15 -30.27
C LYS A 398 78.36 19.10 -29.17
N HIS A 399 79.18 20.09 -29.54
CA HIS A 399 79.61 21.19 -28.68
C HIS A 399 80.18 22.32 -29.55
N ILE A 400 80.48 23.45 -28.91
CA ILE A 400 81.27 24.53 -29.50
C ILE A 400 82.67 24.40 -28.92
N ASP A 401 83.69 24.37 -29.77
CA ASP A 401 85.08 24.25 -29.33
C ASP A 401 85.62 25.57 -28.72
N GLU A 402 86.85 25.55 -28.22
CA GLU A 402 87.50 26.71 -27.60
C GLU A 402 87.68 27.90 -28.57
N ASN A 403 87.59 27.67 -29.88
CA ASN A 403 87.71 28.68 -30.93
C ASN A 403 86.35 29.23 -31.39
N GLY A 404 85.23 28.74 -30.83
CA GLY A 404 83.89 29.13 -31.24
C GLY A 404 83.35 28.38 -32.46
N GLU A 405 84.04 27.35 -32.94
CA GLU A 405 83.59 26.53 -34.06
C GLU A 405 82.58 25.47 -33.61
N ARG A 406 81.56 25.23 -34.44
CA ARG A 406 80.51 24.24 -34.17
C ARG A 406 81.01 22.85 -34.55
N VAL A 407 81.20 21.99 -33.56
CA VAL A 407 81.52 20.57 -33.77
C VAL A 407 80.22 19.78 -33.83
N PHE A 408 79.98 19.10 -34.94
CA PHE A 408 78.81 18.24 -35.14
C PHE A 408 79.16 16.77 -34.88
N TYR A 409 78.17 15.99 -34.48
CA TYR A 409 78.31 14.53 -34.42
C TYR A 409 78.58 13.97 -35.82
N LYS A 410 79.43 12.94 -35.88
CA LYS A 410 79.65 12.14 -37.10
C LYS A 410 78.60 11.03 -37.17
N ASP A 411 78.29 10.59 -38.38
CA ASP A 411 77.41 9.42 -38.58
C ASP A 411 77.96 8.20 -37.82
N SER A 412 77.07 7.48 -37.13
CA SER A 412 77.38 6.34 -36.24
C SER A 412 78.24 6.68 -35.01
N GLU A 413 78.44 7.95 -34.66
CA GLU A 413 79.12 8.32 -33.42
C GLU A 413 78.21 8.07 -32.19
N PRO A 414 78.70 7.43 -31.11
CA PRO A 414 77.92 7.27 -29.88
C PRO A 414 77.41 8.62 -29.36
N CYS A 415 76.11 8.71 -29.07
CA CYS A 415 75.49 9.94 -28.60
C CYS A 415 74.26 9.62 -27.75
N ASP A 416 73.94 10.49 -26.79
CA ASP A 416 72.67 10.38 -26.06
C ASP A 416 71.46 10.62 -26.97
N ILE A 417 70.28 10.19 -26.50
CA ILE A 417 68.99 10.55 -27.11
C ILE A 417 68.95 12.08 -27.34
N PRO A 418 68.44 12.58 -28.48
CA PRO A 418 68.37 14.02 -28.73
C PRO A 418 67.60 14.76 -27.63
N GLU A 419 68.02 15.99 -27.32
CA GLU A 419 67.30 16.83 -26.36
C GLU A 419 65.82 16.99 -26.75
N HIS A 420 64.93 16.96 -25.76
CA HIS A 420 63.47 16.98 -25.92
C HIS A 420 62.86 15.78 -26.67
N CYS A 421 63.63 14.72 -26.93
CA CYS A 421 63.13 13.44 -27.40
C CYS A 421 63.15 12.40 -26.28
N ARG A 422 62.63 11.20 -26.58
CA ARG A 422 62.68 10.03 -25.69
C ARG A 422 62.66 8.74 -26.51
N LEU A 423 63.02 7.63 -25.89
CA LEU A 423 62.73 6.28 -26.40
C LEU A 423 61.51 5.73 -25.67
N ASP A 424 60.56 5.15 -26.40
CA ASP A 424 59.47 4.39 -25.77
C ASP A 424 59.79 2.89 -25.90
N VAL A 425 60.01 2.21 -24.78
CA VAL A 425 60.44 0.81 -24.77
C VAL A 425 59.36 -0.08 -24.19
N ARG A 426 58.85 -1.04 -24.99
CA ARG A 426 57.88 -2.03 -24.57
C ARG A 426 58.56 -3.23 -23.95
N VAL A 427 58.36 -3.40 -22.65
CA VAL A 427 59.01 -4.44 -21.86
C VAL A 427 58.03 -5.56 -21.52
N GLN A 428 58.57 -6.75 -21.31
CA GLN A 428 57.85 -7.85 -20.67
C GLN A 428 58.13 -7.77 -19.17
N MET A 429 57.08 -7.66 -18.36
CA MET A 429 57.24 -7.66 -16.90
C MET A 429 57.24 -9.09 -16.34
N PRO A 430 57.96 -9.35 -15.24
CA PRO A 430 57.89 -10.61 -14.49
C PRO A 430 56.45 -10.95 -14.06
N GLN A 431 56.14 -12.25 -13.93
CA GLN A 431 54.80 -12.70 -13.53
C GLN A 431 54.43 -12.23 -12.11
N ASP A 432 55.42 -12.02 -11.26
CA ASP A 432 55.32 -11.49 -9.91
C ASP A 432 55.55 -9.97 -9.84
N SER A 433 55.43 -9.24 -10.97
CA SER A 433 55.51 -7.78 -10.97
C SER A 433 54.50 -7.13 -10.03
N ILE A 434 54.79 -5.90 -9.60
CA ILE A 434 53.95 -5.11 -8.69
C ILE A 434 52.51 -5.03 -9.21
N TRP A 435 52.35 -4.76 -10.52
CA TRP A 435 51.05 -4.72 -11.16
C TRP A 435 50.32 -6.07 -11.11
N ASN A 436 51.00 -7.16 -11.46
CA ASN A 436 50.41 -8.51 -11.43
C ASN A 436 49.97 -8.91 -10.01
N GLN A 437 50.76 -8.55 -8.99
CA GLN A 437 50.40 -8.77 -7.59
C GLN A 437 49.20 -7.92 -7.15
N LYS A 438 49.13 -6.64 -7.55
CA LYS A 438 47.97 -5.77 -7.29
C LYS A 438 46.70 -6.33 -7.93
N GLN A 439 46.76 -6.82 -9.17
CA GLN A 439 45.62 -7.48 -9.81
C GLN A 439 45.19 -8.75 -9.05
N GLN A 440 46.14 -9.56 -8.58
CA GLN A 440 45.84 -10.76 -7.77
C GLN A 440 45.25 -10.41 -6.40
N ALA A 441 45.75 -9.38 -5.73
CA ALA A 441 45.23 -8.91 -4.45
C ALA A 441 43.81 -8.33 -4.58
N LEU A 442 43.54 -7.56 -5.64
CA LEU A 442 42.17 -7.10 -5.96
C LEU A 442 41.21 -8.28 -6.21
N ILE A 443 41.70 -9.38 -6.78
CA ILE A 443 40.91 -10.61 -6.93
C ILE A 443 40.66 -11.29 -5.57
N GLN A 444 41.56 -11.18 -4.58
CA GLN A 444 41.44 -11.83 -3.27
C GLN A 444 40.65 -10.99 -2.24
N ASP A 445 40.81 -9.66 -2.20
CA ASP A 445 40.11 -8.78 -1.24
C ASP A 445 38.59 -8.71 -1.50
N HIS A 446 38.15 -9.06 -2.71
CA HIS A 446 36.73 -9.17 -3.06
C HIS A 446 36.14 -10.58 -2.81
N GLN A 447 36.91 -11.48 -2.18
CA GLN A 447 36.46 -12.81 -1.70
C GLN A 447 36.10 -12.82 -0.19
N GLN A 448 36.17 -11.68 0.50
CA GLN A 448 35.57 -11.44 1.83
C GLN A 448 34.36 -10.53 1.70
#